data_AF-A0A6N3EBG1-F1
#
_entry.id   AF-A0A6N3EBG1-F1
#
_cell.length_a   1.000
_cell.length_b   1.000
_cell.length_c   1.000
_cell.angle_alpha   90.00
_cell.angle_beta   90.00
_cell.angle_gamma   90.00
#
_symmetry.space_group_name_H-M   'P 1'
#
loop_
_entity.id
_entity.type
_entity.pdbx_description
1 polymer ?
#
loop_
_entity_poly.entity_id
_entity_poly.type
_entity_poly.pdbx_seq_one_letter_code
_entity_poly.pdbx_strand_id
1 'polypeptide(L)'
;MPELKGKDLKLFQDVTVSDIDGEGNVIDLDVLKPDTTDKVDHYTYIDGKWTGPEPVQLTGDGNMDDNIMPINSIDFSKVTQIYKIADEKAKAIEQGQVNKSVIYEFDVDAHMYRAHIHIEGAREKYTGIFDANGNLLMMRKD
;
A
#
# COMPACT_ATOMS: atom_id res chain seq x y z
N MET A 1 -11.89 -3.51 14.61
CA MET A 1 -12.11 -4.84 14.00
C MET A 1 -12.08 -5.95 15.06
N PRO A 2 -13.14 -6.15 15.85
CA PRO A 2 -13.23 -7.30 16.75
C PRO A 2 -13.13 -8.64 16.02
N GLU A 3 -13.66 -8.75 14.79
CA GLU A 3 -13.71 -9.97 13.99
C GLU A 3 -12.35 -10.41 13.43
N LEU A 4 -11.41 -9.47 13.27
CA LEU A 4 -10.06 -9.75 12.78
C LEU A 4 -9.03 -9.93 13.91
N LYS A 5 -9.41 -9.62 15.15
CA LYS A 5 -8.48 -9.62 16.29
C LYS A 5 -7.93 -11.02 16.56
N GLY A 6 -6.61 -11.17 16.48
CA GLY A 6 -5.92 -12.43 16.76
C GLY A 6 -6.01 -13.47 15.64
N LYS A 7 -6.45 -13.06 14.43
CA LYS A 7 -6.46 -13.88 13.22
C LYS A 7 -5.23 -13.56 12.37
N ASP A 8 -4.71 -14.57 11.68
CA ASP A 8 -3.72 -14.36 10.62
C ASP A 8 -4.43 -13.72 9.42
N LEU A 9 -4.10 -12.46 9.13
CA LEU A 9 -4.74 -11.71 8.06
C LEU A 9 -3.99 -11.92 6.76
N LYS A 10 -4.75 -12.15 5.69
CA LYS A 10 -4.26 -12.17 4.32
C LYS A 10 -4.86 -10.99 3.58
N LEU A 11 -4.00 -10.15 3.05
CA LEU A 11 -4.35 -9.02 2.20
C LEU A 11 -4.69 -9.52 0.81
N PHE A 12 -5.70 -8.93 0.18
CA PHE A 12 -6.04 -9.15 -1.21
C PHE A 12 -5.51 -7.96 -2.01
N GLN A 13 -4.61 -8.21 -2.96
CA GLN A 13 -4.04 -7.20 -3.85
C GLN A 13 -3.41 -5.99 -3.12
N ASP A 14 -3.52 -4.81 -3.70
CA ASP A 14 -2.75 -3.62 -3.32
C ASP A 14 -3.16 -3.06 -1.96
N VAL A 15 -2.22 -2.38 -1.30
CA VAL A 15 -2.48 -1.58 -0.11
C VAL A 15 -2.03 -0.15 -0.33
N THR A 16 -2.90 0.81 0.00
CA THR A 16 -2.57 2.23 -0.10
C THR A 16 -2.39 2.84 1.29
N VAL A 17 -1.30 3.58 1.48
CA VAL A 17 -1.05 4.40 2.68
C VAL A 17 -0.87 5.84 2.24
N SER A 18 -1.84 6.70 2.56
CA SER A 18 -1.85 8.09 2.14
C SER A 18 -2.01 9.07 3.30
N ASP A 19 -1.64 10.33 3.08
CA ASP A 19 -2.03 11.47 3.91
C ASP A 19 -2.96 12.36 3.07
N ILE A 20 -4.24 12.41 3.46
CA ILE A 20 -5.26 13.22 2.81
C ILE A 20 -5.36 14.56 3.54
N ASP A 21 -5.20 15.66 2.80
CA ASP A 21 -5.27 17.01 3.35
C ASP A 21 -6.60 17.25 4.07
N GLY A 22 -6.52 17.46 5.39
CA GLY A 22 -7.68 17.70 6.24
C GLY A 22 -8.30 16.45 6.90
N GLU A 23 -7.90 15.24 6.47
CA GLU A 23 -8.38 13.95 7.02
C GLU A 23 -7.25 13.15 7.67
N GLY A 24 -5.99 13.49 7.38
CA GLY A 24 -4.81 12.86 7.96
C GLY A 24 -4.45 11.53 7.30
N ASN A 25 -3.77 10.67 8.05
CA ASN A 25 -3.28 9.40 7.51
C ASN A 25 -4.44 8.42 7.27
N VAL A 26 -4.54 7.95 6.04
CA VAL A 26 -5.49 6.94 5.57
C VAL A 26 -4.75 5.66 5.17
N ILE A 27 -5.29 4.51 5.54
CA ILE A 27 -4.84 3.21 5.03
C ILE A 27 -6.03 2.48 4.44
N ASP A 28 -5.95 2.13 3.16
CA ASP A 28 -6.95 1.34 2.45
C ASP A 28 -6.38 -0.03 2.14
N LEU A 29 -7.10 -1.07 2.55
CA LEU A 29 -6.72 -2.45 2.31
C LEU A 29 -7.94 -3.36 2.19
N ASP A 30 -7.76 -4.43 1.42
CA ASP A 30 -8.72 -5.50 1.26
C ASP A 30 -8.22 -6.74 1.99
N VAL A 31 -9.09 -7.39 2.76
CA VAL A 31 -8.73 -8.58 3.56
C VAL A 31 -9.58 -9.76 3.13
N LEU A 32 -8.94 -10.89 2.85
CA LEU A 32 -9.66 -12.16 2.76
C LEU A 32 -10.24 -12.48 4.14
N LYS A 33 -11.57 -12.52 4.22
CA LYS A 33 -12.29 -12.81 5.44
C LYS A 33 -11.79 -14.13 6.04
N PRO A 34 -11.42 -14.15 7.33
CA PRO A 34 -10.95 -15.36 7.98
C PRO A 34 -11.94 -16.51 7.82
N ASP A 35 -11.41 -17.73 7.66
CA ASP A 35 -12.19 -18.96 7.53
C ASP A 35 -13.02 -19.04 6.22
N THR A 36 -12.69 -18.24 5.20
CA THR A 36 -13.27 -18.28 3.84
C THR A 36 -12.20 -18.39 2.77
N THR A 37 -12.59 -18.70 1.53
CA THR A 37 -11.68 -18.85 0.38
C THR A 37 -11.93 -17.85 -0.74
N ASP A 38 -12.98 -17.03 -0.65
CA ASP A 38 -13.46 -16.20 -1.75
C ASP A 38 -14.24 -14.94 -1.30
N LYS A 39 -14.17 -14.57 -0.01
CA LYS A 39 -14.88 -13.40 0.52
C LYS A 39 -13.89 -12.36 0.98
N VAL A 40 -13.86 -11.23 0.29
CA VAL A 40 -12.98 -10.11 0.61
C VAL A 40 -13.81 -8.97 1.18
N ASP A 41 -13.33 -8.39 2.26
CA ASP A 41 -13.91 -7.20 2.89
C ASP A 41 -12.86 -6.06 2.83
N HIS A 42 -13.31 -4.87 2.44
CA HIS A 42 -12.53 -3.64 2.43
C HIS A 42 -12.54 -3.00 3.82
N TYR A 43 -11.40 -2.41 4.19
CA TYR A 43 -11.21 -1.69 5.43
C TYR A 43 -10.40 -0.40 5.18
N THR A 44 -10.89 0.69 5.76
CA THR A 44 -10.18 1.98 5.77
C THR A 44 -9.78 2.31 7.21
N TYR A 45 -8.52 2.66 7.43
CA TYR A 45 -8.08 3.33 8.67
C TYR A 45 -8.11 4.83 8.42
N ILE A 46 -8.86 5.57 9.23
CA ILE A 46 -8.95 7.04 9.16
C ILE A 46 -9.29 7.58 10.53
N ASP A 47 -8.78 8.77 10.91
CA ASP A 47 -9.03 9.40 12.21
C ASP A 47 -8.75 8.48 13.42
N GLY A 48 -7.71 7.65 13.35
CA GLY A 48 -7.31 6.78 14.46
C GLY A 48 -8.14 5.50 14.61
N LYS A 49 -9.09 5.23 13.72
CA LYS A 49 -10.05 4.11 13.79
C LYS A 49 -10.14 3.39 12.46
N TRP A 50 -10.47 2.11 12.53
CA TRP A 50 -10.81 1.31 11.36
C TRP A 50 -12.32 1.38 11.10
N THR A 51 -12.70 1.60 9.84
CA THR A 51 -14.05 1.46 9.30
C THR A 51 -14.16 0.17 8.46
N GLY A 52 -15.37 -0.21 8.07
CA GLY A 52 -15.68 -1.54 7.50
C GLY A 52 -16.21 -2.53 8.54
N PRO A 53 -16.37 -3.83 8.17
CA PRO A 53 -16.09 -4.41 6.85
C PRO A 53 -17.07 -3.93 5.78
N GLU A 54 -16.56 -3.64 4.58
CA GLU A 54 -17.37 -3.39 3.38
C GLU A 54 -17.14 -4.51 2.35
N PRO A 55 -18.15 -5.32 1.99
CA PRO A 55 -17.94 -6.44 1.07
C PRO A 55 -17.46 -6.01 -0.32
N VAL A 56 -16.40 -6.64 -0.79
CA VAL A 56 -15.83 -6.43 -2.13
C VAL A 56 -16.43 -7.43 -3.13
N GLN A 57 -16.90 -6.94 -4.26
CA GLN A 57 -17.35 -7.79 -5.36
C GLN A 57 -16.15 -8.25 -6.19
N LEU A 58 -15.78 -9.53 -6.07
CA LEU A 58 -14.75 -10.13 -6.88
C LEU A 58 -15.21 -10.27 -8.33
N THR A 59 -14.30 -9.98 -9.26
CA THR A 59 -14.50 -10.16 -10.70
C THR A 59 -13.30 -10.92 -11.29
N GLY A 60 -13.51 -11.60 -12.42
CA GLY A 60 -12.50 -12.47 -13.03
C GLY A 60 -12.61 -13.95 -12.60
N ASP A 61 -11.77 -14.77 -13.21
CA ASP A 61 -11.70 -16.24 -13.03
C ASP A 61 -10.37 -16.70 -12.41
N GLY A 62 -9.58 -15.75 -11.89
CA GLY A 62 -8.31 -16.03 -11.22
C GLY A 62 -8.47 -16.81 -9.91
N ASN A 63 -7.39 -17.47 -9.49
CA ASN A 63 -7.35 -18.20 -8.23
C ASN A 63 -7.06 -17.24 -7.06
N MET A 64 -7.87 -17.31 -6.01
CA MET A 64 -7.73 -16.45 -4.81
C MET A 64 -6.37 -16.61 -4.14
N ASP A 65 -5.85 -17.85 -4.06
CA ASP A 65 -4.58 -18.12 -3.36
C ASP A 65 -3.38 -17.42 -4.02
N ASP A 66 -3.47 -17.13 -5.32
CA ASP A 66 -2.43 -16.40 -6.05
C ASP A 66 -2.51 -14.88 -5.80
N ASN A 67 -3.67 -14.39 -5.36
CA ASN A 67 -4.01 -12.97 -5.22
C ASN A 67 -3.92 -12.45 -3.77
N ILE A 68 -3.44 -13.28 -2.85
CA ILE A 68 -3.38 -12.95 -1.43
C ILE A 68 -2.01 -13.16 -0.83
N MET A 69 -1.67 -12.31 0.14
CA MET A 69 -0.41 -12.39 0.89
C MET A 69 -0.64 -12.12 2.38
N PRO A 70 0.13 -12.74 3.28
CA PRO A 70 0.08 -12.40 4.70
C PRO A 70 0.30 -10.90 4.93
N ILE A 71 -0.45 -10.27 5.84
CA ILE A 71 -0.29 -8.83 6.14
C ILE A 71 1.12 -8.46 6.60
N ASN A 72 1.83 -9.40 7.22
CA ASN A 72 3.22 -9.23 7.68
C ASN A 72 4.25 -9.33 6.54
N SER A 73 3.81 -9.53 5.29
CA SER A 73 4.67 -9.41 4.11
C SER A 73 5.09 -7.96 3.83
N ILE A 74 4.38 -6.99 4.40
CA ILE A 74 4.70 -5.56 4.37
C ILE A 74 5.15 -5.09 5.76
N ASP A 75 6.31 -4.44 5.83
CA ASP A 75 6.75 -3.73 7.03
C ASP A 75 6.23 -2.27 7.01
N PHE A 76 5.00 -2.07 7.45
CA PHE A 76 4.36 -0.74 7.52
C PHE A 76 5.13 0.26 8.38
N SER A 77 6.02 -0.19 9.29
CA SER A 77 6.88 0.71 10.07
C SER A 77 7.88 1.48 9.21
N LYS A 78 8.09 1.04 7.96
CA LYS A 78 9.05 1.61 7.01
C LYS A 78 8.45 2.68 6.10
N VAL A 79 7.14 2.93 6.17
CA VAL A 79 6.50 4.00 5.39
C VAL A 79 7.19 5.35 5.61
N THR A 80 7.50 5.71 6.87
CA THR A 80 8.22 6.97 7.16
C THR A 80 9.61 7.02 6.53
N GLN A 81 10.31 5.89 6.44
CA GLN A 81 11.61 5.80 5.76
C GLN A 81 11.48 5.98 4.25
N ILE A 82 10.46 5.36 3.63
CA ILE A 82 10.16 5.50 2.20
C ILE A 82 9.92 6.99 1.86
N TYR A 83 9.05 7.65 2.62
CA TYR A 83 8.79 9.09 2.46
C TYR A 83 10.05 9.93 2.61
N LYS A 84 10.88 9.64 3.63
CA LYS A 84 12.13 10.38 3.85
C LYS A 84 13.08 10.30 2.65
N ILE A 85 13.25 9.10 2.09
CA ILE A 85 14.12 8.89 0.93
C ILE A 85 13.57 9.64 -0.30
N ALA A 86 12.25 9.60 -0.51
CA ALA A 86 11.61 10.33 -1.59
C ALA A 86 11.72 11.86 -1.42
N ASP A 87 11.56 12.36 -0.19
CA ASP A 87 11.69 13.79 0.15
C ASP A 87 13.12 14.29 -0.05
N GLU A 88 14.12 13.49 0.30
CA GLU A 88 15.52 13.79 0.01
C GLU A 88 15.78 13.90 -1.51
N LYS A 89 15.17 13.04 -2.33
CA LYS A 89 15.25 13.12 -3.80
C LYS A 89 14.50 14.35 -4.34
N ALA A 90 13.32 14.66 -3.80
CA ALA A 90 12.50 15.79 -4.22
C ALA A 90 13.23 17.14 -4.03
N LYS A 91 13.99 17.31 -2.94
CA LYS A 91 14.77 18.55 -2.69
C LYS A 91 15.81 18.87 -3.77
N ALA A 92 16.24 17.88 -4.54
CA ALA A 92 17.18 18.06 -5.65
C ALA A 92 16.49 18.40 -6.98
N ILE A 93 15.16 18.42 -7.02
CA ILE A 93 14.34 18.65 -8.21
C ILE A 93 13.73 20.06 -8.11
N GLU A 94 13.73 20.80 -9.21
CA GLU A 94 13.08 22.10 -9.28
C GLU A 94 11.57 21.95 -9.02
N GLN A 95 11.07 22.62 -7.97
CA GLN A 95 9.70 22.48 -7.47
C GLN A 95 9.34 21.02 -7.09
N GLY A 96 10.33 20.25 -6.64
CA GLY A 96 10.16 18.86 -6.23
C GLY A 96 9.20 18.69 -5.06
N GLN A 97 8.20 17.84 -5.21
CA GLN A 97 7.23 17.49 -4.17
C GLN A 97 6.97 15.98 -4.19
N VAL A 98 6.91 15.38 -3.01
CA VAL A 98 6.54 13.97 -2.87
C VAL A 98 5.02 13.86 -2.80
N ASN A 99 4.45 12.95 -3.58
CA ASN A 99 3.03 12.62 -3.43
C ASN A 99 2.79 12.00 -2.06
N LYS A 100 1.68 12.38 -1.44
CA LYS A 100 1.27 11.90 -0.12
C LYS A 100 0.64 10.51 -0.17
N SER A 101 1.11 9.62 -1.04
CA SER A 101 0.66 8.23 -1.10
C SER A 101 1.82 7.28 -1.37
N VAL A 102 1.88 6.20 -0.59
CA VAL A 102 2.67 5.00 -0.85
C VAL A 102 1.71 3.89 -1.22
N ILE A 103 1.89 3.31 -2.41
CA ILE A 103 1.11 2.17 -2.88
C ILE A 103 2.01 0.94 -2.77
N TYR A 104 1.60 -0.05 -1.97
CA TYR A 104 2.17 -1.39 -2.01
C TYR A 104 1.45 -2.17 -3.10
N GLU A 105 2.04 -2.18 -4.30
CA GLU A 105 1.54 -2.91 -5.46
C GLU A 105 1.87 -4.40 -5.31
N PHE A 106 0.87 -5.25 -5.47
CA PHE A 106 1.02 -6.70 -5.42
C PHE A 106 1.35 -7.27 -6.80
N ASP A 107 2.55 -7.82 -6.94
CA ASP A 107 2.94 -8.58 -8.13
C ASP A 107 2.46 -10.02 -7.96
N VAL A 108 1.40 -10.40 -8.68
CA VAL A 108 0.80 -11.74 -8.65
C VAL A 108 1.78 -12.81 -9.13
N ASP A 109 2.55 -12.53 -10.20
CA ASP A 109 3.47 -13.49 -10.81
C ASP A 109 4.69 -13.75 -9.91
N ALA A 110 5.22 -12.68 -9.30
CA ALA A 110 6.36 -12.76 -8.39
C ALA A 110 5.95 -13.06 -6.93
N HIS A 111 4.66 -13.01 -6.63
CA HIS A 111 4.06 -13.23 -5.32
C HIS A 111 4.71 -12.36 -4.22
N MET A 112 4.88 -11.07 -4.49
CA MET A 112 5.53 -10.11 -3.58
C MET A 112 4.97 -8.70 -3.72
N TYR A 113 5.16 -7.89 -2.68
CA TYR A 113 4.86 -6.46 -2.74
C TYR A 113 6.08 -5.62 -3.14
N ARG A 114 5.81 -4.58 -3.91
CA ARG A 114 6.71 -3.43 -4.10
C ARG A 114 6.02 -2.17 -3.61
N ALA A 115 6.75 -1.32 -2.91
CA ALA A 115 6.25 -0.01 -2.51
C ALA A 115 6.62 1.04 -3.57
N HIS A 116 5.63 1.83 -3.98
CA HIS A 116 5.75 2.87 -4.98
C HIS A 116 5.39 4.22 -4.36
N ILE A 117 6.26 5.21 -4.54
CA ILE A 117 6.01 6.59 -4.14
C ILE A 117 6.43 7.52 -5.28
N HIS A 118 5.54 8.46 -5.59
CA HIS A 118 5.75 9.37 -6.71
C HIS A 118 6.33 10.70 -6.24
N ILE A 119 7.18 11.28 -7.08
CA ILE A 119 7.80 12.59 -6.89
C ILE A 119 7.52 13.41 -8.14
N GLU A 120 6.87 14.55 -7.93
CA GLU A 120 6.56 15.53 -8.96
C GLU A 120 7.61 16.64 -8.95
N GLY A 121 7.88 17.22 -10.12
CA GLY A 121 8.77 18.37 -10.28
C GLY A 121 8.35 19.21 -11.47
N ALA A 122 8.95 20.39 -11.65
CA ALA A 122 8.55 21.35 -12.68
C ALA A 122 8.67 20.80 -14.12
N ARG A 123 9.62 19.89 -14.37
CA ARG A 123 9.94 19.35 -15.71
C ARG A 123 10.27 17.86 -15.72
N GLU A 124 10.15 17.19 -14.59
CA GLU A 124 10.48 15.77 -14.46
C GLU A 124 9.67 15.12 -13.35
N LYS A 125 9.39 13.84 -13.52
CA LYS A 125 8.71 13.00 -12.53
C LYS A 125 9.56 11.79 -12.22
N TYR A 126 9.44 11.30 -11.00
CA TYR A 126 10.10 10.07 -10.59
C TYR A 126 9.14 9.17 -9.83
N THR A 127 9.41 7.87 -9.92
CA THR A 127 8.84 6.85 -9.06
C THR A 127 9.97 6.19 -8.27
N GLY A 128 9.92 6.32 -6.95
CA GLY A 128 10.74 5.52 -6.05
C GLY A 128 10.10 4.15 -5.87
N ILE A 129 10.84 3.09 -6.20
CA ILE A 129 10.41 1.70 -6.07
C ILE A 129 11.21 1.03 -4.96
N PHE A 130 10.51 0.47 -3.99
CA PHE A 130 11.05 -0.13 -2.78
C PHE A 130 10.60 -1.59 -2.67
N ASP A 131 11.36 -2.40 -1.94
CA ASP A 131 10.81 -3.68 -1.46
C ASP A 131 9.81 -3.45 -0.32
N ALA A 132 9.11 -4.51 0.08
CA ALA A 132 8.13 -4.47 1.15
C ALA A 132 8.72 -4.18 2.55
N ASN A 133 10.06 -4.13 2.67
CA ASN A 133 10.80 -3.75 3.89
C ASN A 133 11.33 -2.30 3.82
N GLY A 134 10.92 -1.52 2.82
CA GLY A 134 11.29 -0.12 2.64
C GLY A 134 12.73 0.11 2.18
N ASN A 135 13.41 -0.90 1.64
CA ASN A 135 14.70 -0.71 0.99
C ASN A 135 14.48 -0.19 -0.43
N LEU A 136 15.17 0.92 -0.77
CA LEU A 136 15.12 1.47 -2.12
C LEU A 136 15.76 0.50 -3.10
N LEU A 137 15.02 0.13 -4.14
CA LEU A 137 15.51 -0.69 -5.24
C LEU A 137 15.97 0.21 -6.39
N MET A 138 15.15 1.19 -6.75
CA MET A 138 15.48 2.16 -7.80
C MET A 138 14.69 3.45 -7.67
N MET A 139 15.28 4.52 -8.21
CA MET A 139 14.62 5.79 -8.51
C MET A 139 14.46 5.89 -10.02
N ARG A 140 13.27 5.58 -10.53
CA ARG A 140 12.97 5.62 -11.96
C ARG A 140 12.51 7.02 -12.33
N LYS A 141 13.04 7.57 -13.43
CA LYS A 141 12.50 8.78 -14.06
C LYS A 141 11.38 8.35 -15.00
N ASP A 142 10.22 9.00 -14.89
CA ASP A 142 9.03 8.71 -15.71
C ASP A 142 8.95 9.63 -16.94
#